data_AF-A0A534QBW7-F1
#
_entry.id   AF-A0A534QBW7-F1
#
_cell.length_a   1.000
_cell.length_b   1.000
_cell.length_c   1.000
_cell.angle_alpha   90.00
_cell.angle_beta   90.00
_cell.angle_gamma   90.00
#
_symmetry.space_group_name_H-M   'P 1'
#
loop_
_entity.id
_entity.type
_entity.pdbx_description
1 polymer ?
#
loop_
_entity_poly.entity_id
_entity_poly.type
_entity_poly.pdbx_seq_one_letter_code
_entity_poly.pdbx_strand_id
1 'polypeptide(L)'
;MLVPADECVRELARLADTAGVEVVGEAVQTVRRINPASFIGHGKVEEVRGRAEEAKADVVIFDEPLSPAQQRNLERDLNRKVIDRSALILDIFAQRARSLEGKMQVELAQLQYLLPRLTRQWTHLS
;
A
#
# COMPACT_ATOMS: atom_id res chain seq x y z
N MET A 1 22.81 7.54 5.63
CA MET A 1 22.98 7.35 4.16
C MET A 1 21.56 7.36 3.59
N LEU A 2 21.20 8.39 2.82
CA LEU A 2 19.89 8.43 2.16
C LEU A 2 19.94 7.43 1.00
N VAL A 3 19.12 6.39 1.06
CA VAL A 3 18.97 5.44 -0.04
C VAL A 3 18.46 6.22 -1.26
N PRO A 4 19.10 6.11 -2.43
CA PRO A 4 18.63 6.75 -3.65
C PRO A 4 17.20 6.32 -3.98
N ALA A 5 16.37 7.25 -4.46
CA ALA A 5 14.95 6.97 -4.73
C ALA A 5 14.75 5.83 -5.76
N ASP A 6 15.68 5.68 -6.70
CA ASP A 6 15.70 4.60 -7.69
C ASP A 6 16.04 3.23 -7.07
N GLU A 7 16.74 3.19 -5.95
CA GLU A 7 17.01 1.95 -5.22
C GLU A 7 15.80 1.52 -4.38
N CYS A 8 15.10 2.48 -3.74
CA CYS A 8 13.85 2.21 -3.01
C CYS A 8 12.77 1.64 -3.93
N VAL A 9 12.53 2.28 -5.09
CA VAL A 9 11.52 1.79 -6.04
C VAL A 9 11.85 0.39 -6.55
N ARG A 10 13.13 0.15 -6.88
CA ARG A 10 13.58 -1.17 -7.31
C ARG A 10 13.40 -2.24 -6.24
N GLU A 11 13.59 -1.88 -4.97
CA GLU A 11 13.32 -2.79 -3.85
C GLU A 11 11.83 -3.07 -3.67
N LEU A 12 10.97 -2.04 -3.72
CA LEU A 12 9.53 -2.20 -3.67
C LEU A 12 9.01 -3.07 -4.83
N ALA A 13 9.53 -2.88 -6.03
CA ALA A 13 9.19 -3.71 -7.19
C ALA A 13 9.54 -5.18 -6.97
N ARG A 14 10.70 -5.48 -6.36
CA ARG A 14 11.08 -6.86 -5.99
C ARG A 14 10.18 -7.46 -4.92
N LEU A 15 9.72 -6.66 -3.96
CA LEU A 15 8.74 -7.11 -2.96
C LEU A 15 7.39 -7.43 -3.63
N ALA A 16 6.93 -6.57 -4.53
CA ALA A 16 5.70 -6.79 -5.29
C ALA A 16 5.77 -8.08 -6.12
N ASP A 17 6.87 -8.30 -6.84
CA ASP A 17 7.13 -9.53 -7.60
C ASP A 17 7.14 -10.78 -6.68
N THR A 18 7.77 -10.67 -5.51
CA THR A 18 7.78 -11.74 -4.51
C THR A 18 6.37 -12.09 -4.00
N ALA A 19 5.47 -11.11 -3.96
CA ALA A 19 4.07 -11.30 -3.59
C ALA A 19 3.20 -11.80 -4.75
N GLY A 20 3.75 -11.95 -5.96
CA GLY A 20 3.02 -12.33 -7.17
C GLY A 20 2.27 -11.17 -7.83
N VAL A 21 2.70 -9.93 -7.59
CA VAL A 21 2.11 -8.72 -8.18
C VAL A 21 2.97 -8.26 -9.37
N GLU A 22 2.34 -8.10 -10.53
CA GLU A 22 2.98 -7.53 -11.72
C GLU A 22 3.09 -6.00 -11.61
N VAL A 23 4.30 -5.48 -11.77
CA VAL A 23 4.56 -4.03 -11.73
C VAL A 23 4.37 -3.45 -13.13
N VAL A 24 3.24 -2.77 -13.34
CA VAL A 24 2.87 -2.15 -14.63
C VAL A 24 3.26 -0.66 -14.73
N GLY A 25 3.80 -0.08 -13.66
CA GLY A 25 4.23 1.32 -13.65
C GLY A 25 4.83 1.75 -12.32
N GLU A 26 5.62 2.82 -12.35
CA GLU A 26 6.31 3.37 -11.19
C GLU A 26 6.13 4.89 -11.10
N ALA A 27 6.09 5.41 -9.87
CA ALA A 27 6.03 6.83 -9.62
C ALA A 27 6.86 7.19 -8.37
N VAL A 28 7.67 8.23 -8.49
CA VAL A 28 8.50 8.75 -7.40
C VAL A 28 8.07 10.16 -7.06
N GLN A 29 8.11 10.49 -5.77
CA GLN A 29 8.03 11.86 -5.30
C GLN A 29 8.90 12.07 -4.07
N THR A 30 9.70 13.14 -4.09
CA THR A 30 10.32 13.67 -2.87
C THR A 30 9.25 14.40 -2.04
N VAL A 31 8.87 13.81 -0.92
CA VAL A 31 7.89 14.38 0.00
C VAL A 31 8.59 15.32 1.00
N ARG A 32 8.43 16.64 0.82
CA ARG A 32 8.93 17.62 1.80
C ARG A 32 8.08 17.70 3.06
N ARG A 33 6.77 17.49 2.91
CA ARG A 33 5.78 17.48 3.98
C ARG A 33 4.68 16.51 3.61
N ILE A 34 4.37 15.58 4.52
CA ILE A 34 3.31 14.59 4.34
C ILE A 34 1.96 15.30 4.36
N ASN A 35 1.11 15.01 3.38
CA ASN A 35 -0.30 15.40 3.42
C ASN A 35 -1.04 14.49 4.41
N PRO A 36 -1.68 15.03 5.47
CA PRO A 36 -2.40 14.21 6.44
C PRO A 36 -3.56 13.43 5.80
N ALA A 37 -4.13 13.92 4.69
CA ALA A 37 -5.26 13.29 4.04
C ALA A 37 -4.86 12.17 3.07
N SER A 38 -3.75 12.30 2.32
CA SER A 38 -3.42 11.41 1.19
C SER A 38 -1.95 11.03 1.11
N PHE A 39 -1.15 11.35 2.12
CA PHE A 39 0.31 11.20 2.17
C PHE A 39 1.09 12.09 1.18
N ILE A 40 0.71 12.05 -0.09
CA ILE A 40 1.18 12.91 -1.20
C ILE A 40 0.22 14.07 -1.47
N GLY A 41 0.68 15.09 -2.19
CA GLY A 41 -0.15 16.24 -2.58
C GLY A 41 -1.16 15.90 -3.70
N HIS A 42 -2.24 16.67 -3.79
CA HIS A 42 -3.32 16.47 -4.77
C HIS A 42 -2.81 16.31 -6.21
N GLY A 43 -1.90 17.19 -6.67
CA GLY A 43 -1.35 17.10 -8.02
C GLY A 43 -0.67 15.75 -8.33
N LYS A 44 -0.04 15.12 -7.33
CA LYS A 44 0.53 13.78 -7.51
C LYS A 44 -0.53 12.69 -7.50
N VAL A 45 -1.57 12.83 -6.69
CA VAL A 45 -2.70 11.89 -6.70
C VAL A 45 -3.32 11.85 -8.09
N GLU A 46 -3.54 13.01 -8.71
CA GLU A 46 -4.05 13.11 -10.09
C GLU A 46 -3.11 12.45 -11.11
N GLU A 47 -1.81 12.71 -11.00
CA GLU A 47 -0.78 12.09 -11.86
C GLU A 47 -0.79 10.56 -11.73
N VAL A 48 -0.82 10.04 -10.51
CA VAL A 48 -0.83 8.60 -10.23
C VAL A 48 -2.13 7.98 -10.72
N ARG A 49 -3.28 8.63 -10.55
CA ARG A 49 -4.56 8.14 -11.08
C ARG A 49 -4.51 7.99 -12.59
N GLY A 50 -4.02 9.01 -13.30
CA GLY A 50 -3.89 8.96 -14.77
C GLY A 50 -3.01 7.80 -15.23
N ARG A 51 -1.84 7.64 -14.62
CA ARG A 51 -0.92 6.52 -14.91
C ARG A 51 -1.53 5.15 -14.60
N ALA A 52 -2.24 5.04 -13.46
CA ALA A 52 -2.88 3.79 -13.07
C ALA A 52 -4.00 3.39 -14.06
N GLU A 53 -4.75 4.36 -14.58
CA GLU A 53 -5.77 4.13 -15.60
C GLU A 53 -5.16 3.70 -16.94
N GLU A 54 -4.14 4.42 -17.41
CA GLU A 54 -3.42 4.10 -18.65
C GLU A 54 -2.79 2.71 -18.61
N ALA A 55 -2.16 2.35 -17.49
CA ALA A 55 -1.54 1.06 -17.26
C ALA A 55 -2.53 -0.05 -16.87
N LYS A 56 -3.81 0.28 -16.66
CA LYS A 56 -4.85 -0.63 -16.16
C LYS A 56 -4.48 -1.31 -14.83
N ALA A 57 -3.81 -0.59 -13.94
CA ALA A 57 -3.36 -1.13 -12.65
C ALA A 57 -4.53 -1.42 -11.71
N ASP A 58 -4.61 -2.62 -11.14
CA ASP A 58 -5.66 -2.99 -10.18
C ASP A 58 -5.40 -2.44 -8.76
N VAL A 59 -4.10 -2.30 -8.42
CA VAL A 59 -3.64 -1.90 -7.09
C VAL A 59 -2.53 -0.86 -7.21
N VAL A 60 -2.55 0.12 -6.31
CA VAL A 60 -1.45 1.08 -6.12
C VAL A 60 -0.74 0.76 -4.80
N ILE A 61 0.57 0.54 -4.86
CA ILE A 61 1.40 0.19 -3.71
C ILE A 61 2.19 1.42 -3.26
N PHE A 62 2.03 1.81 -2.01
CA PHE A 62 2.82 2.85 -1.37
C PHE A 62 3.99 2.26 -0.60
N ASP A 63 5.16 2.88 -0.77
CA ASP A 63 6.39 2.41 -0.13
C ASP A 63 6.42 2.61 1.38
N GLU A 64 5.66 3.58 1.87
CA GLU A 64 5.60 3.98 3.27
C GLU A 64 4.27 3.57 3.90
N PRO A 65 4.24 3.23 5.21
CA PRO A 65 3.01 2.92 5.91
C PRO A 65 2.00 4.08 5.83
N LEU A 66 0.75 3.75 5.50
CA LEU A 66 -0.34 4.70 5.42
C LEU A 66 -1.20 4.61 6.67
N SER A 67 -1.61 5.73 7.24
CA SER A 67 -2.67 5.71 8.24
C SER A 67 -3.98 5.18 7.62
N PRO A 68 -4.92 4.65 8.42
CA PRO A 68 -6.23 4.22 7.93
C PRO A 68 -7.00 5.31 7.18
N ALA A 69 -6.84 6.57 7.58
CA ALA A 69 -7.48 7.70 6.90
C ALA A 69 -6.83 7.98 5.53
N GLN A 70 -5.49 7.94 5.46
CA GLN A 70 -4.77 8.14 4.21
C GLN A 70 -5.11 7.08 3.18
N GLN A 71 -5.10 5.80 3.57
CA GLN A 71 -5.44 4.71 2.65
C GLN A 71 -6.86 4.88 2.09
N ARG A 72 -7.87 5.10 2.94
CA ARG A 72 -9.26 5.28 2.48
C ARG A 72 -9.43 6.46 1.54
N ASN A 73 -8.78 7.58 1.83
CA ASN A 73 -8.85 8.76 0.95
C ASN A 73 -8.16 8.46 -0.39
N LEU A 74 -6.99 7.83 -0.39
CA LEU A 74 -6.29 7.44 -1.60
C LEU A 74 -7.11 6.44 -2.43
N GLU A 75 -7.75 5.43 -1.82
CA GLU A 75 -8.63 4.49 -2.51
C GLU A 75 -9.78 5.20 -3.21
N ARG A 76 -10.40 6.18 -2.54
CA ARG A 76 -11.45 7.01 -3.12
C ARG A 76 -10.93 7.88 -4.26
N ASP A 77 -9.81 8.57 -4.06
CA ASP A 77 -9.30 9.59 -4.99
C ASP A 77 -8.65 8.94 -6.23
N LEU A 78 -8.06 7.74 -6.07
CA LEU A 78 -7.47 6.94 -7.15
C LEU A 78 -8.49 6.00 -7.82
N ASN A 79 -9.62 5.71 -7.16
CA ASN A 79 -10.61 4.71 -7.58
C ASN A 79 -10.00 3.32 -7.84
N ARG A 80 -9.05 2.92 -7.00
CA ARG A 80 -8.31 1.64 -7.07
C ARG A 80 -8.02 1.14 -5.67
N LYS A 81 -7.70 -0.15 -5.52
CA LYS A 81 -7.21 -0.68 -4.25
C LYS A 81 -5.87 -0.02 -3.92
N VAL A 82 -5.67 0.37 -2.67
CA VAL A 82 -4.39 0.94 -2.21
C VAL A 82 -3.87 0.08 -1.07
N ILE A 83 -2.61 -0.32 -1.17
CA ILE A 83 -1.91 -1.00 -0.09
C ILE A 83 -0.61 -0.25 0.21
N ASP A 84 -0.11 -0.41 1.44
CA ASP A 84 1.21 0.09 1.83
C ASP A 84 2.22 -1.05 1.97
N ARG A 85 3.48 -0.71 2.21
CA ARG A 85 4.57 -1.67 2.45
C ARG A 85 4.24 -2.64 3.57
N SER A 86 3.57 -2.21 4.64
CA SER A 86 3.18 -3.10 5.73
C SER A 86 2.22 -4.20 5.27
N ALA A 87 1.19 -3.87 4.49
CA ALA A 87 0.31 -4.87 3.89
C ALA A 87 1.05 -5.82 2.96
N LEU A 88 1.90 -5.29 2.07
CA LEU A 88 2.68 -6.09 1.13
C LEU A 88 3.57 -7.12 1.83
N ILE A 89 4.28 -6.70 2.89
CA ILE A 89 5.15 -7.58 3.68
C ILE A 89 4.33 -8.67 4.39
N LEU A 90 3.16 -8.33 4.94
CA LEU A 90 2.27 -9.31 5.56
C LEU A 90 1.77 -10.35 4.55
N ASP A 91 1.46 -9.95 3.32
CA ASP A 91 1.06 -10.86 2.25
C ASP A 91 2.20 -11.82 1.87
N ILE A 92 3.44 -11.32 1.76
CA ILE A 92 4.63 -12.16 1.51
C ILE A 92 4.83 -13.17 2.65
N PHE A 93 4.68 -12.74 3.91
CA PHE A 93 4.80 -13.65 5.04
C PHE A 93 3.69 -14.69 5.07
N ALA A 94 2.46 -14.32 4.71
CA ALA A 94 1.35 -15.26 4.62
C ALA A 94 1.62 -16.35 3.58
N GLN A 95 2.20 -15.99 2.42
CA GLN A 95 2.58 -16.95 1.39
C GLN A 95 3.72 -17.90 1.82
N ARG A 96 4.60 -17.45 2.73
CA ARG A 96 5.78 -18.21 3.17
C ARG A 96 5.56 -19.02 4.45
N ALA A 97 4.61 -18.65 5.30
CA ALA A 97 4.39 -19.30 6.60
C ALA A 97 3.96 -20.78 6.45
N ARG A 98 4.82 -21.70 6.90
CA ARG A 98 4.57 -23.15 6.82
C ARG A 98 4.14 -23.77 8.15
N SER A 99 4.77 -23.39 9.26
CA SER A 99 4.45 -23.90 10.59
C SER A 99 3.11 -23.35 11.10
N LEU A 100 2.47 -24.07 12.02
CA LEU A 100 1.24 -23.62 12.66
C LEU A 100 1.47 -22.30 13.41
N GLU A 101 2.51 -22.25 14.23
CA GLU A 101 2.89 -21.04 14.98
C GLU A 101 3.15 -19.84 14.06
N GLY A 102 3.89 -20.04 12.95
CA GLY A 102 4.16 -18.99 11.98
C GLY A 102 2.90 -18.46 11.31
N LYS A 103 1.97 -19.36 10.94
CA LYS A 103 0.67 -18.97 10.39
C LYS A 103 -0.15 -18.14 11.39
N MET A 104 -0.19 -18.56 12.66
CA MET A 104 -0.90 -17.82 13.70
C MET A 104 -0.32 -16.43 13.94
N GLN A 105 1.01 -16.29 13.93
CA GLN A 105 1.68 -14.98 14.08
C GLN A 105 1.35 -14.04 12.92
N VAL A 106 1.39 -14.55 11.68
CA VAL A 106 1.04 -13.75 10.50
C VAL A 106 -0.44 -13.35 10.52
N GLU A 107 -1.33 -14.27 10.85
CA GLU A 107 -2.76 -13.99 10.95
C GLU A 107 -3.06 -12.94 12.03
N LEU A 108 -2.43 -13.06 13.21
CA LEU A 108 -2.55 -12.04 14.26
C LEU A 108 -2.09 -10.67 13.77
N ALA A 109 -0.94 -10.60 13.08
CA ALA A 109 -0.42 -9.35 12.54
C ALA A 109 -1.34 -8.75 11.45
N GLN A 110 -1.92 -9.59 10.59
CA GLN A 110 -2.93 -9.17 9.62
C GLN A 110 -4.17 -8.62 10.30
N LEU A 111 -4.69 -9.29 11.34
CA LEU A 111 -5.83 -8.81 12.11
C LEU A 111 -5.54 -7.46 12.79
N GLN A 112 -4.35 -7.30 13.38
CA GLN A 112 -3.93 -6.04 14.00
C GLN A 112 -3.81 -4.90 12.97
N TYR A 113 -3.31 -5.18 11.77
CA TYR A 113 -3.23 -4.21 10.68
C TYR A 113 -4.62 -3.81 10.16
N LEU A 114 -5.53 -4.78 10.03
CA LEU A 114 -6.87 -4.57 9.49
C LEU A 114 -7.81 -3.90 10.48
N LEU A 115 -7.71 -4.20 11.78
CA LEU A 115 -8.61 -3.67 12.83
C LEU A 115 -8.81 -2.14 12.77
N PRO A 116 -7.77 -1.28 12.76
CA PRO A 116 -7.96 0.17 12.68
C PRO A 116 -8.47 0.66 11.32
N ARG A 117 -8.44 -0.19 10.28
CA ARG A 117 -8.91 0.13 8.92
C ARG A 117 -10.37 -0.25 8.71
N LEU A 118 -10.85 -1.28 9.40
CA LEU A 118 -12.23 -1.77 9.35
C LEU A 118 -13.18 -0.99 10.27
N THR A 119 -12.71 -0.46 11.40
CA THR A 119 -13.55 0.18 12.44
C THR A 119 -14.44 1.34 11.96
N ARG A 120 -14.13 1.97 10.82
CA ARG A 120 -14.96 3.04 10.22
C ARG A 120 -15.75 2.63 8.98
N GLN A 121 -15.72 1.37 8.57
CA GLN A 121 -16.56 0.86 7.47
C GLN A 121 -17.98 0.47 7.95
N TRP A 122 -18.18 0.30 9.26
CA TRP A 122 -19.44 -0.15 9.86
C TRP A 122 -20.48 0.96 10.09
N THR A 123 -20.21 2.21 9.68
CA THR A 123 -21.20 3.30 9.83
C THR A 123 -22.42 3.16 8.89
N HIS A 124 -22.38 2.25 7.92
CA HIS A 124 -23.52 1.90 7.07
C HIS A 124 -24.38 0.76 7.63
N LEU A 125 -24.00 0.16 8.76
CA LEU A 125 -24.71 -0.95 9.43
C LEU A 125 -25.37 -0.51 10.75
N SER A 126 -25.49 0.80 10.98
CA SER A 126 -26.20 1.41 12.10
C SER A 126 -27.31 2.33 11.61
#